data_AF-A0A1I7P2P9-F1
#
_entry.id   AF-A0A1I7P2P9-F1
#
_cell.length_a   1.000
_cell.length_b   1.000
_cell.length_c   1.000
_cell.angle_alpha   90.00
_cell.angle_beta   90.00
_cell.angle_gamma   90.00
#
_symmetry.space_group_name_H-M   'P 1'
#
loop_
_entity.id
_entity.type
_entity.pdbx_description
1 polymer ?
#
loop_
_entity_poly.entity_id
_entity_poly.type
_entity_poly.pdbx_seq_one_letter_code
_entity_poly.pdbx_strand_id
1 'polypeptide(L)'
;MELKKVLLSLDLEQIYETDHSIMIDSRQYLREYVCRELGIPGEFTTAYWFHGTRTSADNTFENGLLALNQTESLVMDMLVNLAPDAEVKEKLQAWNFHAGVPDHLFRTRTRDKMHWGPYGHLVREVHLHARKLWQHDYVRLPELVEDVCNAYKKNMGRILQDIILRY
;
A
#
# COMPACT_ATOMS: atom_id res chain seq x y z
N MET A 1 9.53 1.93 -24.40
CA MET A 1 10.90 2.50 -24.29
C MET A 1 10.93 3.97 -24.75
N GLU A 2 10.10 4.36 -25.73
CA GLU A 2 9.98 5.75 -26.22
C GLU A 2 9.32 6.72 -25.24
N LEU A 3 8.21 6.33 -24.58
CA LEU A 3 7.56 7.18 -23.57
C LEU A 3 8.53 7.63 -22.46
N LYS A 4 9.32 6.69 -21.92
CA LYS A 4 10.34 7.01 -20.92
C LYS A 4 11.36 8.03 -21.44
N LYS A 5 11.76 7.93 -22.71
CA LYS A 5 12.71 8.87 -23.33
C LYS A 5 12.11 10.27 -23.43
N VAL A 6 10.84 10.38 -23.85
CA VAL A 6 10.10 11.65 -23.94
C VAL A 6 9.87 12.27 -22.55
N LEU A 7 9.53 11.47 -21.55
CA LEU A 7 9.35 11.96 -20.19
C LEU A 7 10.67 12.43 -19.57
N LEU A 8 11.78 11.75 -19.86
CA LEU A 8 13.11 12.12 -19.38
C LEU A 8 13.79 13.24 -20.17
N SER A 9 13.25 13.64 -21.33
CA SER A 9 13.74 14.80 -22.07
C SER A 9 13.14 16.12 -21.57
N LEU A 10 12.25 16.06 -20.58
CA LEU A 10 11.59 17.20 -19.98
C LEU A 10 12.09 17.44 -18.56
N ASP A 11 12.27 18.71 -18.25
CA ASP A 11 12.34 19.20 -16.88
C ASP A 11 11.18 20.18 -16.68
N LEU A 12 10.08 19.68 -16.09
CA LEU A 12 8.87 20.49 -15.87
C LEU A 12 9.12 21.64 -14.88
N GLU A 13 10.01 21.44 -13.90
CA GLU A 13 10.31 22.48 -12.92
C GLU A 13 11.05 23.63 -13.62
N GLN A 14 12.11 23.32 -14.37
CA GLN A 14 12.85 24.31 -15.14
C GLN A 14 11.95 25.07 -16.14
N ILE A 15 11.04 24.37 -16.83
CA ILE A 15 10.13 24.99 -17.80
C ILE A 15 9.23 26.04 -17.12
N TYR A 16 8.61 25.69 -15.98
CA TYR A 16 7.71 26.60 -15.28
C TYR A 16 8.44 27.73 -14.53
N GLU A 17 9.69 27.51 -14.14
CA GLU A 17 10.56 28.54 -13.57
C GLU A 17 11.04 29.56 -14.62
N THR A 18 11.20 29.14 -15.88
CA THR A 18 11.81 29.99 -16.93
C THR A 18 10.80 30.61 -17.90
N ASP A 19 9.68 29.94 -18.16
CA ASP A 19 8.64 30.44 -19.06
C ASP A 19 7.33 30.71 -18.29
N HIS A 20 7.23 31.93 -17.77
CA HIS A 20 6.04 32.40 -17.07
C HIS A 20 4.85 32.70 -18.00
N SER A 21 4.99 32.52 -19.32
CA SER A 21 3.87 32.66 -20.26
C SER A 21 2.98 31.40 -20.32
N ILE A 22 3.46 30.29 -19.75
CA ILE A 22 2.69 29.05 -19.65
C ILE A 22 1.59 29.21 -18.61
N MET A 23 0.35 29.33 -19.08
CA MET A 23 -0.84 29.56 -18.24
C MET A 23 -1.65 28.29 -17.95
N ILE A 24 -1.10 27.10 -18.21
CA ILE A 24 -1.75 25.80 -17.95
C ILE A 24 -1.04 25.05 -16.82
N ASP A 25 -1.72 24.10 -16.19
CA ASP A 25 -1.09 23.28 -15.15
C ASP A 25 -0.10 22.26 -15.74
N SER A 26 0.86 21.85 -14.92
CA SER A 26 1.96 20.96 -15.34
C SER A 26 1.50 19.59 -15.84
N ARG A 27 0.33 19.10 -15.41
CA ARG A 27 -0.21 17.81 -15.88
C ARG A 27 -0.78 17.96 -17.28
N GLN A 28 -1.49 19.07 -17.55
CA GLN A 28 -1.96 19.39 -18.89
C GLN A 28 -0.78 19.58 -19.85
N TYR A 29 0.22 20.37 -19.45
CA TYR A 29 1.42 20.59 -20.26
C TYR A 29 2.13 19.27 -20.60
N LEU A 30 2.36 18.42 -19.60
CA LEU A 30 3.02 17.13 -19.79
C LEU A 30 2.23 16.25 -20.77
N ARG A 31 0.90 16.20 -20.62
CA ARG A 31 0.04 15.44 -21.52
C ARG A 31 0.14 15.95 -22.96
N GLU A 32 0.03 17.27 -23.15
CA GLU A 32 0.11 17.88 -24.48
C GLU A 32 1.48 17.67 -25.14
N TYR A 33 2.57 17.81 -24.37
CA TYR A 33 3.91 17.51 -24.84
C TYR A 33 4.05 16.06 -25.29
N VAL A 34 3.65 15.10 -24.44
CA VAL A 34 3.72 13.67 -24.78
C VAL A 34 2.88 13.36 -26.01
N CYS A 35 1.67 13.92 -26.13
CA CYS A 35 0.82 13.75 -27.30
C CYS A 35 1.43 14.35 -28.57
N ARG A 36 2.18 15.45 -28.47
CA ARG A 36 2.89 16.05 -29.60
C ARG A 36 4.05 15.16 -30.07
N GLU A 37 4.82 14.62 -29.13
CA GLU A 37 6.01 13.82 -29.45
C GLU A 37 5.67 12.39 -29.90
N LEU A 38 4.60 11.79 -29.36
CA LEU A 38 4.26 10.37 -29.57
C LEU A 38 2.91 10.14 -30.26
N GLY A 39 2.17 11.21 -30.55
CA GLY A 39 0.80 11.14 -31.03
C GLY A 39 -0.22 10.99 -29.90
N ILE A 40 -1.50 11.19 -30.25
CA ILE A 40 -2.60 11.05 -29.31
C ILE A 40 -2.78 9.55 -28.98
N PRO A 41 -2.91 9.17 -27.69
CA PRO A 41 -3.20 7.79 -27.33
C PRO A 41 -4.52 7.33 -27.96
N GLY A 42 -4.56 6.07 -28.40
CA GLY A 42 -5.78 5.45 -28.90
C GLY A 42 -6.87 5.32 -27.83
N GLU A 43 -7.99 4.71 -28.21
CA GLU A 43 -9.11 4.50 -27.27
C GLU A 43 -8.67 3.72 -26.02
N PHE A 44 -9.11 4.21 -24.87
CA PHE A 44 -8.88 3.53 -23.60
C PHE A 44 -9.69 2.24 -23.56
N THR A 45 -9.01 1.11 -23.39
CA THR A 45 -9.65 -0.20 -23.31
C THR A 45 -9.74 -0.72 -21.88
N THR A 46 -8.65 -0.65 -21.12
CA THR A 46 -8.54 -1.28 -19.80
C THR A 46 -7.46 -0.60 -18.96
N ALA A 47 -7.65 -0.59 -17.64
CA ALA A 47 -6.63 -0.27 -16.65
C ALA A 47 -6.46 -1.44 -15.68
N TYR A 48 -5.23 -1.61 -15.20
CA TYR A 48 -4.90 -2.58 -14.16
C TYR A 48 -4.56 -1.83 -12.87
N TRP A 49 -5.05 -2.34 -11.76
CA TRP A 49 -4.75 -1.83 -10.43
C TRP A 49 -3.76 -2.77 -9.74
N PHE A 50 -2.70 -2.20 -9.19
CA PHE A 50 -1.70 -2.92 -8.42
C PHE A 50 -1.97 -2.71 -6.94
N HIS A 51 -2.27 -3.78 -6.21
CA HIS A 51 -2.58 -3.70 -4.77
C HIS A 51 -1.35 -3.84 -3.87
N GLY A 52 -0.30 -4.51 -4.33
CA GLY A 52 0.95 -4.66 -3.58
C GLY A 52 0.84 -5.50 -2.30
N THR A 53 -0.22 -6.31 -2.19
CA THR A 53 -0.52 -7.11 -1.00
C THR A 53 0.33 -8.37 -0.96
N ARG A 54 1.01 -8.62 0.17
CA ARG A 54 1.61 -9.94 0.45
C ARG A 54 0.51 -10.99 0.63
N THR A 55 0.75 -12.19 0.14
CA THR A 55 -0.18 -13.31 0.31
C THR A 55 0.56 -14.63 0.45
N SER A 56 -0.14 -15.71 0.81
CA SER A 56 0.44 -17.04 0.88
C SER A 56 0.79 -17.54 -0.53
N ALA A 57 1.82 -18.38 -0.63
CA ALA A 57 2.34 -18.85 -1.92
C ALA A 57 1.32 -19.68 -2.73
N ASP A 58 0.32 -20.25 -2.05
CA ASP A 58 -0.76 -21.06 -2.60
C ASP A 58 -2.05 -20.26 -2.87
N ASN A 59 -2.10 -18.96 -2.55
CA ASN A 59 -3.32 -18.18 -2.78
C ASN A 59 -3.57 -17.96 -4.29
N THR A 60 -4.69 -18.49 -4.76
CA THR A 60 -5.17 -18.36 -6.15
C THR A 60 -6.10 -17.15 -6.35
N PHE A 61 -6.43 -16.43 -5.27
CA PHE A 61 -7.39 -15.32 -5.26
C PHE A 61 -8.79 -15.70 -5.77
N GLU A 62 -9.23 -16.95 -5.55
CA GLU A 62 -10.58 -17.42 -5.92
C GLU A 62 -11.70 -16.55 -5.35
N ASN A 63 -11.54 -16.05 -4.12
CA ASN A 63 -12.49 -15.14 -3.47
C ASN A 63 -12.24 -13.66 -3.81
N GLY A 64 -11.33 -13.37 -4.73
CA GLY A 64 -10.88 -12.03 -5.04
C GLY A 64 -10.08 -11.37 -3.91
N LEU A 65 -9.96 -10.04 -3.99
CA LEU A 65 -9.38 -9.22 -2.93
C LEU A 65 -10.47 -8.84 -1.94
N LEU A 66 -10.39 -9.39 -0.75
CA LEU A 66 -11.34 -9.18 0.32
C LEU A 66 -11.11 -7.84 1.02
N ALA A 67 -12.20 -7.19 1.43
CA ALA A 67 -12.15 -5.96 2.20
C ALA A 67 -11.66 -6.20 3.64
N LEU A 68 -11.28 -5.13 4.34
CA LEU A 68 -10.72 -5.22 5.71
C LEU A 68 -11.65 -5.96 6.68
N ASN A 69 -12.95 -5.68 6.65
CA ASN A 69 -13.92 -6.32 7.54
C ASN A 69 -14.08 -7.84 7.31
N GLN A 70 -13.60 -8.35 6.18
CA GLN A 70 -13.59 -9.77 5.86
C GLN A 70 -12.24 -10.42 6.13
N THR A 71 -11.17 -9.62 6.27
CA THR A 71 -9.79 -10.09 6.41
C THR A 71 -9.20 -9.86 7.79
N GLU A 72 -9.77 -8.97 8.60
CA GLU A 72 -9.26 -8.63 9.94
C GLU A 72 -9.05 -9.87 10.80
N SER A 73 -10.08 -10.71 10.97
CA SER A 73 -9.99 -11.94 11.75
C SER A 73 -8.97 -12.93 11.17
N LEU A 74 -8.93 -13.07 9.84
CA LEU A 74 -7.98 -13.96 9.16
C LEU A 74 -6.53 -13.54 9.41
N VAL A 75 -6.25 -12.23 9.36
CA VAL A 75 -4.92 -11.69 9.63
C VAL A 75 -4.57 -11.87 11.11
N MET A 76 -5.50 -11.60 12.02
CA MET A 76 -5.26 -11.80 13.46
C MET A 76 -5.00 -13.27 13.80
N ASP A 77 -5.77 -14.20 13.23
CA ASP A 77 -5.56 -15.64 13.41
C ASP A 77 -4.19 -16.08 12.87
N MET A 78 -3.79 -15.56 11.71
CA MET A 78 -2.44 -15.79 11.17
C MET A 78 -1.35 -15.30 12.13
N LEU A 79 -1.48 -14.09 12.69
CA LEU A 79 -0.51 -13.55 13.66
C LEU A 79 -0.46 -14.38 14.96
N VAL A 80 -1.60 -14.85 15.45
CA VAL A 80 -1.68 -15.77 16.61
C VAL A 80 -0.95 -17.09 16.31
N ASN A 81 -1.10 -17.63 15.10
CA ASN A 81 -0.46 -18.88 14.71
C ASN A 81 1.05 -18.74 14.48
N LEU A 82 1.51 -17.55 14.07
CA LEU A 82 2.92 -17.22 13.88
C LEU A 82 3.62 -16.73 15.17
N ALA A 83 2.91 -16.70 16.31
CA ALA A 83 3.49 -16.26 17.57
C ALA A 83 4.72 -17.11 17.94
N PRO A 84 5.85 -16.48 18.33
CA PRO A 84 7.10 -17.18 18.61
C PRO A 84 7.07 -18.01 19.89
N ASP A 85 6.17 -17.68 20.82
CA ASP A 85 6.06 -18.31 22.14
C ASP A 85 4.63 -18.20 22.68
N ALA A 86 4.36 -18.92 23.77
CA ALA A 86 3.04 -18.99 24.39
C ALA A 86 2.57 -17.64 24.95
N GLU A 87 3.48 -16.80 25.45
CA GLU A 87 3.16 -15.50 26.01
C GLU A 87 2.65 -14.55 24.91
N VAL A 88 3.36 -14.47 23.78
CA VAL A 88 2.92 -13.67 22.63
C VAL A 88 1.59 -14.20 22.11
N LYS A 89 1.45 -15.52 22.00
CA LYS A 89 0.23 -16.16 21.50
C LYS A 89 -0.99 -15.78 22.35
N GLU A 90 -0.89 -15.92 23.67
CA GLU A 90 -1.98 -15.60 24.60
C GLU A 90 -2.41 -14.13 24.48
N LYS A 91 -1.43 -13.21 24.37
CA LYS A 91 -1.74 -11.77 24.22
C LYS A 91 -2.42 -11.45 22.90
N LEU A 92 -1.93 -12.00 21.79
CA LEU A 92 -2.55 -11.80 20.49
C LEU A 92 -3.97 -12.39 20.44
N GLN A 93 -4.19 -13.55 21.08
CA GLN A 93 -5.53 -14.13 21.24
C GLN A 93 -6.45 -13.20 22.05
N ALA A 94 -5.98 -12.65 23.16
CA ALA A 94 -6.78 -11.71 23.96
C ALA A 94 -7.21 -10.47 23.16
N TRP A 95 -6.35 -9.97 22.27
CA TRP A 95 -6.70 -8.86 21.37
C TRP A 95 -7.69 -9.27 20.28
N ASN A 96 -7.53 -10.45 19.69
CA ASN A 96 -8.40 -10.94 18.63
C ASN A 96 -9.85 -11.17 19.12
N PHE A 97 -10.02 -11.75 20.31
CA PHE A 97 -11.35 -12.21 20.75
C PHE A 97 -12.07 -11.29 21.75
N HIS A 98 -11.34 -10.44 22.48
CA HIS A 98 -11.92 -9.78 23.66
C HIS A 98 -11.72 -8.26 23.70
N ALA A 99 -10.49 -7.78 23.46
CA ALA A 99 -10.14 -6.38 23.73
C ALA A 99 -10.02 -5.50 22.48
N GLY A 100 -9.83 -6.11 21.31
CA GLY A 100 -9.34 -5.41 20.12
C GLY A 100 -7.89 -4.96 20.29
N VAL A 101 -7.22 -4.70 19.17
CA VAL A 101 -5.82 -4.25 19.17
C VAL A 101 -5.73 -2.83 19.76
N PRO A 102 -4.85 -2.57 20.75
CA PRO A 102 -4.72 -1.27 21.41
C PRO A 102 -3.83 -0.31 20.62
N ASP A 103 -4.10 -0.17 19.33
CA ASP A 103 -3.46 0.80 18.44
C ASP A 103 -4.49 1.76 17.84
N HIS A 104 -4.13 3.03 17.73
CA HIS A 104 -5.06 4.06 17.22
C HIS A 104 -5.37 3.83 15.75
N LEU A 105 -4.35 3.60 14.91
CA LEU A 105 -4.52 3.43 13.47
C LEU A 105 -5.29 2.14 13.17
N PHE A 106 -4.99 1.06 13.89
CA PHE A 106 -5.78 -0.18 13.80
C PHE A 106 -7.26 0.11 14.01
N ARG A 107 -7.60 0.77 15.14
CA ARG A 107 -8.99 1.08 15.50
C ARG A 107 -9.67 2.03 14.52
N THR A 108 -8.96 3.03 14.01
CA THR A 108 -9.50 3.94 12.99
C THR A 108 -9.86 3.15 11.73
N ARG A 109 -8.93 2.32 11.24
CA ARG A 109 -9.13 1.53 10.02
C ARG A 109 -10.25 0.51 10.14
N THR A 110 -10.32 -0.22 11.27
CA THR A 110 -11.31 -1.29 11.42
C THR A 110 -12.71 -0.79 11.74
N ARG A 111 -12.86 0.45 12.25
CA ARG A 111 -14.18 1.03 12.59
C ARG A 111 -14.80 1.88 11.48
N ASP A 112 -13.99 2.43 10.58
CA ASP A 112 -14.49 3.25 9.48
C ASP A 112 -14.42 2.50 8.15
N LYS A 113 -15.57 2.33 7.51
CA LYS A 113 -15.72 1.66 6.21
C LYS A 113 -14.93 2.36 5.10
N MET A 114 -14.63 3.65 5.26
CA MET A 114 -13.76 4.40 4.35
C MET A 114 -12.34 3.83 4.26
N HIS A 115 -11.93 2.96 5.17
CA HIS A 115 -10.59 2.35 5.15
C HIS A 115 -10.58 0.89 4.68
N TRP A 116 -11.72 0.32 4.32
CA TRP A 116 -11.83 -1.13 4.12
C TRP A 116 -11.36 -1.62 2.75
N GLY A 117 -11.10 -0.73 1.80
CA GLY A 117 -10.55 -1.09 0.49
C GLY A 117 -11.44 -2.07 -0.29
N PRO A 118 -10.88 -2.78 -1.29
CA PRO A 118 -9.45 -2.81 -1.65
C PRO A 118 -8.99 -1.53 -2.39
N TYR A 119 -7.89 -0.95 -1.93
CA TYR A 119 -7.22 0.18 -2.61
C TYR A 119 -5.99 -0.29 -3.38
N GLY A 120 -5.65 0.40 -4.45
CA GLY A 120 -4.48 0.08 -5.27
C GLY A 120 -3.95 1.30 -6.00
N HIS A 121 -2.78 1.12 -6.62
CA HIS A 121 -2.13 2.12 -7.45
C HIS A 121 -2.27 1.74 -8.93
N LEU A 122 -2.51 2.73 -9.79
CA LEU A 122 -2.45 2.53 -11.25
C LEU A 122 -1.00 2.34 -11.73
N VAL A 123 -0.04 2.97 -11.06
CA VAL A 123 1.39 2.90 -11.37
C VAL A 123 2.04 1.84 -10.48
N ARG A 124 2.40 0.70 -11.07
CA ARG A 124 3.02 -0.44 -10.36
C ARG A 124 4.28 -0.03 -9.57
N GLU A 125 5.07 0.86 -10.14
CA GLU A 125 6.34 1.33 -9.61
C GLU A 125 6.18 2.01 -8.24
N VAL A 126 4.97 2.49 -7.90
CA VAL A 126 4.67 3.02 -6.57
C VAL A 126 4.97 1.99 -5.48
N HIS A 127 4.61 0.72 -5.70
CA HIS A 127 4.89 -0.36 -4.74
C HIS A 127 6.36 -0.74 -4.70
N LEU A 128 7.06 -0.67 -5.83
CA LEU A 128 8.49 -1.01 -5.93
C LEU A 128 9.41 0.09 -5.36
N HIS A 129 8.89 1.30 -5.23
CA HIS A 129 9.63 2.48 -4.79
C HIS A 129 8.92 3.21 -3.63
N ALA A 130 8.08 2.51 -2.87
CA ALA A 130 7.20 3.09 -1.85
C ALA A 130 7.94 4.07 -0.92
N ARG A 131 9.09 3.65 -0.37
CA ARG A 131 9.92 4.51 0.50
C ARG A 131 10.43 5.79 -0.18
N LYS A 132 10.82 5.72 -1.45
CA LYS A 132 11.30 6.91 -2.20
C LYS A 132 10.15 7.88 -2.49
N LEU A 133 8.94 7.35 -2.58
CA LEU A 133 7.72 8.07 -2.90
C LEU A 133 6.90 8.45 -1.66
N TRP A 134 7.46 8.24 -0.46
CA TRP A 134 6.78 8.49 0.81
C TRP A 134 5.43 7.76 0.93
N GLN A 135 5.33 6.60 0.29
CA GLN A 135 4.19 5.69 0.37
C GLN A 135 4.48 4.55 1.34
N HIS A 136 3.40 3.94 1.84
CA HIS A 136 3.52 2.74 2.67
C HIS A 136 4.05 1.53 1.89
N ASP A 137 4.96 0.77 2.50
CA ASP A 137 5.62 -0.38 1.90
C ASP A 137 4.79 -1.66 2.12
N TYR A 138 3.66 -1.76 1.41
CA TYR A 138 2.71 -2.88 1.51
C TYR A 138 3.35 -4.24 1.16
N VAL A 139 4.37 -4.24 0.29
CA VAL A 139 5.12 -5.44 -0.11
C VAL A 139 5.99 -5.95 1.04
N ARG A 140 6.47 -5.06 1.92
CA ARG A 140 7.21 -5.46 3.12
C ARG A 140 6.26 -5.88 4.24
N LEU A 141 5.37 -4.99 4.66
CA LEU A 141 4.52 -5.20 5.83
C LEU A 141 3.17 -4.49 5.64
N PRO A 142 2.04 -5.21 5.55
CA PRO A 142 0.72 -4.58 5.49
C PRO A 142 0.43 -3.75 6.75
N GLU A 143 -0.26 -2.61 6.58
CA GLU A 143 -0.53 -1.65 7.68
C GLU A 143 -1.23 -2.30 8.87
N LEU A 144 -2.20 -3.20 8.64
CA LEU A 144 -2.89 -3.89 9.72
C LEU A 144 -1.95 -4.71 10.60
N VAL A 145 -0.97 -5.38 9.98
CA VAL A 145 0.05 -6.18 10.67
C VAL A 145 1.04 -5.27 11.38
N GLU A 146 1.43 -4.16 10.75
CA GLU A 146 2.30 -3.16 11.37
C GLU A 146 1.66 -2.55 12.62
N ASP A 147 0.38 -2.20 12.56
CA ASP A 147 -0.36 -1.62 13.68
C ASP A 147 -0.42 -2.60 14.87
N VAL A 148 -0.60 -3.90 14.62
CA VAL A 148 -0.52 -4.95 15.67
C VAL A 148 0.89 -5.03 16.26
N CYS A 149 1.93 -4.99 15.43
CA CYS A 149 3.32 -4.99 15.90
C CYS A 149 3.63 -3.75 16.75
N ASN A 150 3.14 -2.59 16.33
CA ASN A 150 3.30 -1.32 17.04
C ASN A 150 2.59 -1.36 18.38
N ALA A 151 1.36 -1.89 18.43
CA ALA A 151 0.63 -2.15 19.67
C ALA A 151 1.45 -3.03 20.61
N TYR A 152 1.99 -4.15 20.10
CA TYR A 152 2.75 -5.10 20.90
C TYR A 152 4.03 -4.48 21.46
N LYS A 153 4.79 -3.80 20.61
CA LYS A 153 5.99 -3.08 21.02
C LYS A 153 5.70 -2.05 22.11
N LYS A 154 4.61 -1.29 21.97
CA LYS A 154 4.24 -0.25 22.93
C LYS A 154 3.81 -0.83 24.30
N ASN A 155 3.06 -1.93 24.31
CA ASN A 155 2.51 -2.50 25.54
C ASN A 155 3.46 -3.48 26.24
N MET A 156 4.34 -4.15 25.48
CA MET A 156 5.16 -5.27 25.97
C MET A 156 6.67 -5.07 25.75
N GLY A 157 7.09 -4.02 25.04
CA GLY A 157 8.50 -3.72 24.79
C GLY A 157 9.22 -4.64 23.79
N ARG A 158 8.54 -5.65 23.23
CA ARG A 158 9.11 -6.61 22.27
C ARG A 158 8.75 -6.26 20.83
N ILE A 159 9.68 -6.49 19.90
CA ILE A 159 9.49 -6.26 18.46
C ILE A 159 9.09 -7.58 17.78
N LEU A 160 7.90 -7.62 17.17
CA LEU A 160 7.40 -8.81 16.45
C LEU A 160 7.68 -8.78 14.94
N GLN A 161 8.07 -7.62 14.39
CA GLN A 161 8.22 -7.40 12.95
C GLN A 161 9.20 -8.38 12.30
N ASP A 162 10.33 -8.66 12.93
CA ASP A 162 11.37 -9.55 12.38
C ASP A 162 10.93 -11.02 12.29
N ILE A 163 9.94 -11.43 13.09
CA ILE A 163 9.38 -12.78 13.06
C ILE A 163 8.43 -12.89 11.88
N ILE A 164 7.56 -11.90 11.71
CA ILE A 164 6.54 -11.88 10.65
C ILE A 164 7.18 -11.69 9.27
N LEU A 165 8.30 -10.96 9.16
CA LEU A 165 9.00 -10.78 7.88
C LEU A 165 9.72 -12.04 7.37
N ARG A 166 9.86 -13.10 8.19
CA ARG A 166 10.48 -14.37 7.78
C ARG A 166 9.53 -15.34 7.07
N TYR A 167 8.23 -15.09 7.16
CA TYR A 167 7.15 -15.82 6.50
C TYR A 167 6.55 -14.94 5.42
#